data_AF-A0A3S0BAE8-F1
#
_entry.id   AF-A0A3S0BAE8-F1
#
_cell.length_a   1.000
_cell.length_b   1.000
_cell.length_c   1.000
_cell.angle_alpha   90.00
_cell.angle_beta   90.00
_cell.angle_gamma   90.00
#
_symmetry.space_group_name_H-M   'P 1'
#
loop_
_entity.id
_entity.type
_entity.pdbx_description
1 polymer ?
#
loop_
_entity_poly.entity_id
_entity_poly.type
_entity_poly.pdbx_seq_one_letter_code
_entity_poly.pdbx_strand_id
1 'polypeptide(L)'
;MGTREVYSNGILVGTESIPDPPAPALMPVDIVLLFTPAELLALEQSTSLIVVAFRTQFFAAINPIALDDPRFTAALQSMQTLGILSADRVAAIQSNTRPA
;
A
#
# COMPACT_ATOMS: atom_id res chain seq x y z
N MET A 1 -7.08 -14.62 0.30
CA MET A 1 -7.43 -15.70 1.24
C MET A 1 -7.52 -17.03 0.50
N GLY A 2 -6.51 -17.89 0.67
CA GLY A 2 -6.51 -19.25 0.12
C GLY A 2 -7.12 -20.27 1.09
N THR A 3 -7.55 -21.43 0.59
CA THR A 3 -7.96 -22.56 1.43
C THR A 3 -7.12 -23.78 1.08
N ARG A 4 -6.62 -24.51 2.09
CA ARG A 4 -6.05 -25.84 1.90
C ARG A 4 -6.99 -26.91 2.40
N GLU A 5 -7.08 -27.99 1.66
CA GLU A 5 -7.72 -29.22 2.12
C GLU A 5 -6.83 -29.91 3.15
N VAL A 6 -7.41 -30.31 4.27
CA VAL A 6 -6.72 -31.02 5.36
C VAL A 6 -7.20 -32.47 5.36
N TYR A 7 -6.26 -33.40 5.25
CA TYR A 7 -6.53 -34.84 5.21
C TYR A 7 -5.93 -35.53 6.46
N SER A 8 -6.65 -36.50 7.01
CA SER A 8 -6.17 -37.37 8.09
C SER A 8 -6.43 -38.82 7.69
N ASN A 9 -5.37 -39.65 7.68
CA ASN A 9 -5.40 -41.03 7.18
C ASN A 9 -5.99 -41.16 5.76
N GLY A 10 -5.76 -40.16 4.90
CA GLY A 10 -6.29 -40.14 3.52
C GLY A 10 -7.76 -39.70 3.38
N ILE A 11 -8.42 -39.33 4.49
CA ILE A 11 -9.80 -38.82 4.49
C ILE A 11 -9.76 -37.29 4.62
N LEU A 12 -10.49 -36.58 3.77
CA LEU A 12 -10.67 -35.12 3.89
C LEU A 12 -11.41 -34.82 5.20
N VAL A 13 -10.74 -34.16 6.15
CA VAL A 13 -11.30 -33.80 7.47
C VAL A 13 -11.74 -32.35 7.54
N GLY A 14 -11.34 -31.51 6.57
CA GLY A 14 -11.83 -30.15 6.47
C GLY A 14 -11.03 -29.29 5.51
N THR A 15 -11.41 -28.02 5.44
CA THR A 15 -10.67 -26.98 4.71
C THR A 15 -10.19 -25.95 5.72
N GLU A 16 -8.88 -25.70 5.74
CA GLU A 16 -8.26 -24.68 6.57
C GLU A 16 -7.99 -23.43 5.75
N SER A 17 -8.36 -22.27 6.30
CA SER A 17 -8.02 -20.98 5.70
C SER A 17 -6.54 -20.70 5.87
N ILE A 18 -5.85 -20.42 4.77
CA ILE A 18 -4.47 -19.94 4.80
C ILE A 18 -4.51 -18.42 5.01
N PRO A 19 -3.87 -17.88 6.06
CA PRO A 19 -3.71 -16.45 6.22
C PRO A 19 -3.00 -15.88 4.98
N ASP A 20 -3.48 -14.76 4.46
CA ASP A 20 -2.74 -14.08 3.40
C ASP A 20 -1.35 -13.69 3.93
N PRO A 21 -0.29 -13.79 3.11
CA PRO A 21 1.02 -13.34 3.51
C PRO A 21 0.94 -11.85 3.90
N PRO A 22 1.73 -11.40 4.89
CA PRO A 22 1.74 -10.00 5.29
C PRO A 22 2.08 -9.12 4.08
N ALA A 23 1.44 -7.96 4.00
CA ALA A 23 1.75 -7.01 2.93
C ALA A 23 3.25 -6.67 2.94
N PRO A 24 3.86 -6.44 1.77
CA PRO A 24 5.27 -6.10 1.71
C PRO A 24 5.53 -4.81 2.50
N ALA A 25 6.50 -4.88 3.40
CA ALA A 25 7.05 -3.71 4.07
C ALA A 25 8.17 -3.13 3.20
N LEU A 26 8.02 -1.89 2.78
CA LEU A 26 8.92 -1.22 1.86
C LEU A 26 9.70 -0.12 2.56
N MET A 27 10.96 0.07 2.19
CA MET A 27 11.69 1.24 2.64
C MET A 27 11.04 2.49 2.03
N PRO A 28 11.12 3.66 2.70
CA PRO A 28 10.58 4.90 2.15
C PRO A 28 11.07 5.17 0.72
N VAL A 29 12.35 4.95 0.42
CA VAL A 29 12.85 5.12 -0.95
C VAL A 29 12.11 4.25 -1.98
N ASP A 30 11.71 3.03 -1.62
CA ASP A 30 10.99 2.12 -2.52
C ASP A 30 9.53 2.54 -2.73
N ILE A 31 8.91 3.15 -1.72
CA ILE A 31 7.54 3.66 -1.86
C ILE A 31 7.51 4.89 -2.79
N VAL A 32 8.55 5.73 -2.81
CA VAL A 32 8.64 6.83 -3.81
C VAL A 32 8.55 6.29 -5.23
N LEU A 33 9.18 5.13 -5.48
CA LEU A 33 9.20 4.48 -6.79
C LEU A 33 7.83 3.92 -7.23
N LEU A 34 6.83 3.92 -6.35
CA LEU A 34 5.46 3.53 -6.70
C LEU A 34 4.68 4.67 -7.36
N PHE A 35 5.17 5.91 -7.27
CA PHE A 35 4.54 7.09 -7.86
C PHE A 35 5.19 7.46 -9.18
N THR A 36 4.39 7.99 -10.10
CA THR A 36 4.90 8.62 -11.33
C THR A 36 5.55 9.96 -11.01
N PRO A 37 6.44 10.49 -11.88
CA PRO A 37 6.99 11.83 -11.71
C PRO A 37 5.94 12.93 -11.60
N ALA A 38 4.83 12.81 -12.34
CA ALA A 38 3.73 13.77 -12.29
C ALA A 38 2.98 13.73 -10.94
N GLU A 39 2.76 12.54 -10.39
CA GLU A 39 2.16 12.35 -9.06
C GLU A 39 3.06 12.93 -7.97
N LEU A 40 4.38 12.66 -8.03
CA LEU A 40 5.34 13.22 -7.09
C LEU A 40 5.37 14.76 -7.13
N LEU A 41 5.33 15.33 -8.33
CA LEU A 41 5.25 16.79 -8.50
C LEU A 41 3.95 17.36 -7.92
N ALA A 42 2.82 16.70 -8.15
CA ALA A 42 1.52 17.12 -7.59
C ALA A 42 1.51 17.03 -6.06
N LEU A 43 2.11 15.98 -5.49
CA LEU A 43 2.29 15.84 -4.04
C LEU A 43 3.18 16.95 -3.47
N GLU A 44 4.26 17.31 -4.18
CA GLU A 44 5.18 18.37 -3.77
C GLU A 44 4.52 19.76 -3.79
N GLN A 45 3.72 20.04 -4.81
CA GLN A 45 3.00 21.30 -5.00
C GLN A 45 1.73 21.41 -4.15
N SER A 46 1.21 20.30 -3.63
CA SER A 46 0.01 20.30 -2.79
C SER A 46 0.21 21.09 -1.50
N THR A 47 -0.74 22.00 -1.23
CA THR A 47 -0.82 22.78 0.01
C THR A 47 -1.71 22.14 1.09
N SER A 48 -2.34 21.01 0.77
CA SER A 48 -3.15 20.26 1.74
C SER A 48 -2.29 19.79 2.91
N LEU A 49 -2.71 20.14 4.13
CA LEU A 49 -2.00 19.76 5.36
C LEU A 49 -1.82 18.24 5.49
N ILE A 50 -2.78 17.45 5.01
CA ILE A 50 -2.70 15.99 5.05
C ILE A 50 -1.55 15.49 4.15
N VAL A 51 -1.43 16.06 2.94
CA VAL A 51 -0.39 15.68 1.98
C VAL A 51 0.99 16.15 2.45
N VAL A 52 1.06 17.36 3.02
CA VAL A 52 2.30 17.87 3.62
C VAL A 52 2.72 16.99 4.79
N ALA A 53 1.80 16.65 5.70
CA ALA A 53 2.09 15.76 6.82
C ALA A 53 2.55 14.38 6.36
N PHE A 54 1.89 13.80 5.35
CA PHE A 54 2.30 12.53 4.76
C PHE A 54 3.73 12.59 4.22
N ARG A 55 4.06 13.60 3.40
CA ARG A 55 5.42 13.79 2.86
C ARG A 55 6.45 13.92 3.97
N THR A 56 6.19 14.76 4.97
CA THR A 56 7.13 14.97 6.08
C THR A 56 7.36 13.70 6.88
N GLN A 57 6.29 12.97 7.21
CA GLN A 57 6.40 11.69 7.93
C GLN A 57 7.18 10.66 7.12
N PHE A 58 6.97 10.65 5.82
CA PHE A 58 7.62 9.73 4.91
C PHE A 58 9.12 10.00 4.75
N PHE A 59 9.52 11.26 4.57
CA PHE A 59 10.94 11.64 4.51
C PHE A 59 11.65 11.50 5.85
N ALA A 60 10.92 11.60 6.97
CA ALA A 60 11.45 11.36 8.31
C ALA A 60 11.51 9.87 8.68
N ALA A 61 10.83 8.99 7.93
CA ALA A 61 10.83 7.57 8.21
C ALA A 61 12.18 6.95 7.86
N ILE A 62 12.74 6.21 8.80
CA ILE A 62 13.93 5.34 8.60
C ILE A 62 13.57 3.87 8.61
N ASN A 63 12.32 3.55 9.00
CA ASN A 63 11.82 2.19 9.12
C ASN A 63 10.98 1.82 7.90
N PRO A 64 10.94 0.52 7.53
CA PRO A 64 10.00 0.01 6.55
C PRO A 64 8.55 0.34 6.91
N ILE A 65 7.75 0.67 5.90
CA ILE A 65 6.30 0.94 6.01
C ILE A 65 5.56 -0.18 5.27
N ALA A 66 4.60 -0.80 5.95
CA ALA A 66 3.72 -1.79 5.33
C ALA A 66 2.66 -1.12 4.46
N LEU A 67 2.39 -1.65 3.27
CA LEU A 67 1.41 -1.06 2.34
C LEU A 67 -0.04 -1.17 2.85
N ASP A 68 -0.31 -2.12 3.75
CA ASP A 68 -1.59 -2.27 4.44
C ASP A 68 -1.66 -1.47 5.76
N ASP A 69 -0.61 -0.70 6.12
CA ASP A 69 -0.66 0.17 7.31
C ASP A 69 -1.87 1.13 7.16
N PRO A 70 -2.77 1.18 8.16
CA PRO A 70 -3.97 2.00 8.08
C PRO A 70 -3.70 3.49 7.83
N ARG A 71 -2.57 4.01 8.32
CA ARG A 71 -2.18 5.42 8.13
C ARG A 71 -1.72 5.65 6.70
N PHE A 72 -0.97 4.70 6.13
CA PHE A 72 -0.57 4.75 4.73
C PHE A 72 -1.78 4.65 3.81
N THR A 73 -2.66 3.69 4.06
CA THR A 73 -3.93 3.52 3.32
C THR A 73 -4.81 4.76 3.41
N ALA A 74 -4.98 5.35 4.60
CA ALA A 74 -5.77 6.57 4.77
C ALA A 74 -5.17 7.78 4.03
N ALA A 75 -3.85 7.87 3.96
CA ALA A 75 -3.18 8.93 3.20
C ALA A 75 -3.43 8.79 1.69
N LEU A 76 -3.33 7.57 1.14
CA LEU A 76 -3.64 7.32 -0.28
C LEU A 76 -5.11 7.66 -0.61
N GLN A 77 -6.05 7.29 0.26
CA GLN A 77 -7.47 7.62 0.10
C GLN A 77 -7.72 9.14 0.16
N SER A 78 -6.97 9.86 1.00
CA SER A 78 -7.02 11.31 1.06
C SER A 78 -6.50 11.95 -0.24
N MET A 79 -5.39 11.44 -0.79
CA MET A 79 -4.85 11.89 -2.07
C MET A 79 -5.79 11.62 -3.24
N GLN A 80 -6.52 10.49 -3.20
CA GLN A 80 -7.57 10.19 -4.16
C GLN A 80 -8.73 11.20 -4.08
N THR A 81 -9.18 11.50 -2.86
CA THR A 81 -10.25 12.48 -2.61
C THR A 81 -9.85 13.88 -3.09
N LEU A 82 -8.56 14.23 -2.97
CA LEU A 82 -7.99 15.49 -3.45
C LEU A 82 -7.73 15.52 -4.96
N GLY A 83 -7.98 14.42 -5.68
CA GLY A 83 -7.73 14.30 -7.12
C GLY A 83 -6.25 14.22 -7.50
N ILE A 84 -5.36 13.96 -6.55
CA ILE A 84 -3.92 13.78 -6.80
C ILE A 84 -3.66 12.39 -7.38
N LEU A 85 -4.38 11.38 -6.89
CA LEU A 85 -4.32 10.00 -7.38
C LEU A 85 -5.68 9.59 -7.94
N SER A 86 -5.69 8.76 -8.98
CA SER A 86 -6.91 8.04 -9.39
C SER A 86 -7.14 6.82 -8.52
N ALA A 87 -8.36 6.25 -8.58
CA ALA A 87 -8.68 4.99 -7.90
C ALA A 87 -7.74 3.85 -8.33
N ASP A 88 -7.46 3.75 -9.64
CA ASP A 88 -6.57 2.74 -10.19
C ASP A 88 -5.13 2.90 -9.67
N ARG A 89 -4.69 4.14 -9.48
CA ARG A 89 -3.35 4.43 -8.94
C ARG A 89 -3.24 4.08 -7.47
N VAL A 90 -4.28 4.33 -6.67
CA VAL A 90 -4.32 3.85 -5.28
C VAL A 90 -4.23 2.32 -5.22
N ALA A 91 -5.03 1.62 -6.03
CA ALA A 91 -5.00 0.17 -6.10
C ALA A 91 -3.62 -0.36 -6.51
N ALA A 92 -2.99 0.25 -7.53
CA ALA A 92 -1.65 -0.12 -7.99
C ALA A 92 -0.57 0.09 -6.90
N ILE A 93 -0.62 1.20 -6.16
CA ILE A 93 0.33 1.47 -5.07
C ILE A 93 0.15 0.43 -3.96
N GLN A 94 -1.09 0.13 -3.56
CA GLN A 94 -1.38 -0.88 -2.52
C GLN A 94 -0.98 -2.30 -2.94
N SER A 95 -0.99 -2.60 -4.24
CA SER A 95 -0.50 -3.87 -4.79
C SER A 95 0.99 -3.87 -5.13
N ASN A 96 1.76 -2.89 -4.63
CA ASN A 96 3.20 -2.74 -4.89
C ASN A 96 3.55 -2.72 -6.41
N THR A 97 2.65 -2.17 -7.23
CA THR A 97 2.78 -2.14 -8.69
C THR A 97 3.35 -0.80 -9.13
N ARG A 98 4.55 -0.85 -9.73
CA ARG A 98 5.22 0.34 -10.26
C ARG A 98 4.56 0.80 -11.56
N PRO A 99 4.54 2.11 -11.82
CA PRO A 99 4.15 2.62 -13.14
C PRO A 99 5.13 2.12 -14.22
N ALA A 100 4.61 1.93 -15.43
CA ALA A 100 5.37 1.49 -16.61
C ALA A 100 6.35 2.56 -17.12
#